data_AF-A0A401G1L2-F1
#
_entry.id   AF-A0A401G1L2-F1
#
_cell.length_a   1.000
_cell.length_b   1.000
_cell.length_c   1.000
_cell.angle_alpha   90.00
_cell.angle_beta   90.00
_cell.angle_gamma   90.00
#
_symmetry.space_group_name_H-M   'P 1'
#
loop_
_entity.id
_entity.type
_entity.pdbx_description
1 polymer ?
#
loop_
_entity_poly.entity_id
_entity_poly.type
_entity_poly.pdbx_seq_one_letter_code
_entity_poly.pdbx_strand_id
1 'polypeptide(L)' 'MNKELTVQEIRSRIINLPGRPPVMPDRDLAEIYETKTKRVNEATKRNPDRFPDDFRFQLTKKEVEN' A
#
# COMPACT_ATOMS: atom_id res chain seq x y z
N MET A 1 -17.80 6.91 -12.63
CA MET A 1 -17.64 5.60 -13.29
C MET A 1 -16.76 4.79 -12.37
N ASN A 2 -17.27 3.74 -11.73
CA ASN A 2 -16.44 2.87 -10.91
C ASN A 2 -15.48 2.14 -11.84
N LYS A 3 -14.19 2.38 -11.71
CA LYS A 3 -13.16 1.71 -12.50
C LYS A 3 -13.10 0.25 -12.04
N GLU A 4 -13.57 -0.69 -12.86
CA GLU A 4 -13.32 -2.11 -12.62
C GLU A 4 -11.83 -2.38 -12.84
N LEU A 5 -11.13 -2.72 -11.77
CA LEU A 5 -9.73 -3.10 -11.82
C LEU A 5 -9.63 -4.59 -12.12
N THR A 6 -8.82 -4.93 -13.13
CA THR A 6 -8.48 -6.31 -13.41
C THR A 6 -7.52 -6.87 -12.36
N VAL A 7 -7.55 -8.18 -12.16
CA VAL A 7 -6.58 -8.86 -11.28
C VAL A 7 -5.15 -8.62 -11.75
N GLN A 8 -4.93 -8.48 -13.06
CA GLN A 8 -3.61 -8.18 -13.63
C GLN A 8 -3.11 -6.78 -13.26
N GLU A 9 -3.98 -5.76 -13.27
CA GLU A 9 -3.62 -4.40 -12.84
C GLU A 9 -3.32 -4.30 -11.35
N ILE A 10 -4.02 -5.08 -10.52
CA ILE A 10 -3.71 -5.16 -9.08
C ILE A 10 -2.34 -5.80 -8.88
N ARG A 11 -2.07 -6.91 -9.58
CA ARG A 11 -0.80 -7.64 -9.48
C ARG A 11 0.40 -6.82 -9.95
N SER A 12 0.25 -5.99 -10.99
CA SER A 12 1.36 -5.17 -11.50
C SER A 12 1.81 -4.06 -10.54
N ARG A 13 0.94 -3.69 -9.58
CA ARG A 13 1.23 -2.70 -8.53
C ARG A 13 1.86 -3.31 -7.27
N ILE A 14 1.94 -4.64 -7.19
CA ILE A 14 2.56 -5.34 -6.07
C ILE A 14 4.07 -5.43 -6.30
N ILE A 15 4.84 -5.00 -5.30
CA ILE A 15 6.29 -5.03 -5.27
C ILE A 15 6.74 -6.20 -4.40
N ASN A 16 7.72 -6.95 -4.88
CA ASN A 16 8.39 -7.97 -4.08
C ASN A 16 9.64 -7.37 -3.45
N LEU A 17 9.73 -7.43 -2.13
CA LEU A 17 10.90 -6.99 -1.37
C LEU A 17 11.61 -8.23 -0.81
N PRO A 18 12.96 -8.31 -0.91
CA PRO A 18 13.71 -9.42 -0.35
C PRO A 18 13.43 -9.59 1.15
N GLY A 19 13.11 -10.81 1.58
CA GLY A 19 12.86 -11.14 2.98
C GLY A 19 11.56 -10.57 3.57
N ARG A 20 10.64 -10.05 2.74
CA ARG A 20 9.34 -9.53 3.17
C ARG A 20 8.20 -10.10 2.32
N PRO A 21 6.95 -10.13 2.84
CA PRO A 21 5.78 -10.41 2.02
C PRO A 21 5.63 -9.41 0.86
N PRO A 22 4.94 -9.78 -0.24
CA PRO A 22 4.63 -8.84 -1.32
C PRO A 22 3.84 -7.64 -0.80
N VAL A 23 4.19 -6.44 -1.27
CA VAL A 23 3.61 -5.18 -0.76
C VAL A 23 3.03 -4.33 -1.86
N MET A 24 2.02 -3.54 -1.53
CA MET A 24 1.50 -2.49 -2.40
C MET A 24 1.85 -1.11 -1.82
N PRO A 25 2.47 -0.21 -2.60
CA PRO A 25 2.69 1.17 -2.18
C PRO A 25 1.38 1.88 -1.83
N ASP A 26 1.42 2.76 -0.83
CA ASP A 26 0.26 3.53 -0.40
C ASP A 26 -0.31 4.44 -1.51
N ARG A 27 0.53 4.90 -2.45
CA ARG A 27 0.10 5.61 -3.68
C ARG A 27 -0.82 4.78 -4.56
N ASP A 28 -0.49 3.51 -4.75
CA ASP A 28 -1.22 2.60 -5.63
C ASP A 28 -2.53 2.19 -4.96
N LEU A 29 -2.47 1.94 -3.66
CA LEU A 29 -3.66 1.72 -2.84
C LEU A 29 -4.60 2.94 -2.86
N ALA A 30 -4.05 4.15 -2.77
CA ALA A 30 -4.83 5.37 -2.82
C ALA A 30 -5.53 5.57 -4.18
N GLU A 31 -4.87 5.25 -5.28
CA GLU A 31 -5.48 5.31 -6.62
C GLU A 31 -6.61 4.29 -6.78
N ILE A 32 -6.41 3.06 -6.29
CA ILE A 32 -7.42 1.99 -6.33
C ILE A 32 -8.71 2.40 -5.58
N TYR A 33 -8.54 3.03 -4.42
CA TYR A 33 -9.68 3.52 -3.62
C TYR A 33 -10.10 4.94 -3.97
N GLU A 34 -9.61 5.50 -5.08
CA GLU A 34 -9.91 6.86 -5.55
C GLU A 34 -9.76 7.93 -4.44
N THR A 35 -8.74 7.76 -3.60
CA THR A 35 -8.46 8.59 -2.43
C THR A 35 -7.06 9.18 -2.49
N LYS A 36 -6.72 10.00 -1.50
CA LYS A 36 -5.37 10.57 -1.37
C LYS A 36 -4.52 9.69 -0.45
N THR A 37 -3.23 9.55 -0.74
CA THR A 37 -2.25 8.87 0.13
C THR A 37 -2.29 9.38 1.57
N LYS A 38 -2.48 10.70 1.75
CA LYS A 38 -2.66 11.30 3.07
C LYS A 38 -3.85 10.69 3.84
N ARG A 39 -4.97 10.42 3.16
CA ARG A 39 -6.17 9.81 3.76
C ARG A 39 -5.97 8.34 4.09
N VAL A 40 -5.25 7.60 3.26
CA VAL A 40 -4.81 6.23 3.59
C VAL A 40 -4.00 6.27 4.88
N ASN A 41 -2.94 7.10 4.93
CA ASN A 41 -2.08 7.23 6.09
C ASN A 41 -2.81 7.69 7.37
N GLU A 42 -3.78 8.61 7.24
CA GLU A 42 -4.64 9.02 8.35
C GLU A 42 -5.51 7.86 8.87
N ALA A 43 -6.14 7.09 7.97
CA ALA A 43 -6.97 5.94 8.34
C ALA A 43 -6.14 4.87 9.06
N THR A 44 -4.94 4.60 8.56
CA THR A 44 -4.01 3.64 9.14
C THR A 44 -3.52 4.08 10.53
N LYS A 45 -3.31 5.39 10.75
CA LYS A 45 -2.93 5.93 12.07
C LYS A 45 -4.08 5.92 13.07
N ARG A 46 -5.32 6.17 12.61
CA ARG A 46 -6.51 6.24 13.48
C ARG A 46 -7.05 4.87 13.89
N ASN A 47 -6.77 3.82 13.13
CA ASN A 47 -7.31 2.47 13.35
C ASN A 47 -6.18 1.43 13.47
N PRO A 48 -5.30 1.53 14.49
CA PRO A 48 -4.15 0.62 14.62
C PRO A 48 -4.56 -0.85 14.79
N ASP A 49 -5.73 -1.10 15.38
CA ASP A 49 -6.39 -2.40 15.52
C ASP A 49 -6.74 -3.05 14.17
N ARG A 50 -7.05 -2.24 13.15
CA ARG A 50 -7.35 -2.72 11.79
C ARG A 50 -6.12 -2.86 10.90
N PHE A 51 -5.00 -2.25 11.29
CA PHE A 51 -3.75 -2.23 10.54
C PHE A 51 -2.58 -2.61 11.45
N PRO A 52 -2.49 -3.89 11.85
CA PRO A 52 -1.36 -4.39 12.63
C PRO A 52 -0.05 -4.27 11.84
N ASP A 53 1.08 -4.32 12.56
CA ASP A 53 2.41 -4.11 11.98
C ASP A 53 2.80 -5.15 10.92
N ASP A 54 2.15 -6.30 10.89
CA ASP A 54 2.31 -7.31 9.83
C ASP A 54 1.64 -6.89 8.51
N PHE A 55 0.69 -5.94 8.56
CA PHE A 55 -0.10 -5.49 7.41
C PHE A 55 0.34 -4.14 6.85
N ARG A 56 1.16 -3.41 7.61
CA ARG A 56 1.72 -2.12 7.20
C ARG A 56 3.14 -1.98 7.73
N PHE A 57 3.98 -1.33 6.95
CA PHE A 57 5.24 -0.84 7.47
C PHE A 57 5.68 0.38 6.68
N GLN A 58 6.59 1.14 7.27
CA GLN A 58 7.26 2.22 6.60
C GLN A 58 8.64 1.76 6.16
N LEU A 59 8.96 1.94 4.87
CA LEU A 59 10.29 1.69 4.36
C LEU A 59 11.29 2.64 5.02
N THR A 60 12.45 2.11 5.37
CA THR A 60 13.60 2.92 5.77
C THR A 60 14.22 3.59 4.54
N LYS A 61 14.94 4.70 4.72
CA LYS A 61 15.61 5.40 3.59
C LYS A 61 16.49 4.46 2.75
N LYS A 62 17.19 3.53 3.41
CA LYS A 62 18.05 2.53 2.77
C LYS A 62 17.28 1.55 1.87
N GLU A 63 16.01 1.27 2.19
CA GLU A 63 15.17 0.38 1.38
C GLU A 63 14.51 1.11 0.19
N VAL A 64 14.52 2.45 0.19
CA VAL A 64 14.00 3.28 -0.91
C VAL A 64 15.09 3.64 -1.92
N GLU A 65 16.35 3.70 -1.50
CA GLU A 65 17.49 4.16 -2.32
C GLU A 65 18.15 3.06 -3.17
N ASN A 66 17.74 1.79 -3.03
CA ASN A 66 18.22 0.65 -3.82
C ASN A 66 17.20 0.22 -4.87
#